data_AF-A0A523X085-F1
#
_entry.id   AF-A0A523X085-F1
#
_cell.length_a   1.000
_cell.length_b   1.000
_cell.length_c   1.000
_cell.angle_alpha   90.00
_cell.angle_beta   90.00
_cell.angle_gamma   90.00
#
_symmetry.space_group_name_H-M   'P 1'
#
loop_
_entity.id
_entity.type
_entity.pdbx_description
1 polymer ?
#
loop_
_entity_poly.entity_id
_entity_poly.type
_entity_poly.pdbx_seq_one_letter_code
_entity_poly.pdbx_strand_id
1 'polypeptide(L)'
;MNRRSAFGKISLEGPRPLRGFERYFGIEAREGSEAWRSSFASVQRLLDHLSRYSGSEGSRESYLNMLRRFCQITGYDPDGLTQLHKNEVERLIQDYADEKARDQASRAYVNTIIKRLRTFFRVNGFEDLKLQVYYQPTRYRKRSEYIPTKGEVHAMANAASSTRDRAIIVSLWSCGLRVSTLCSINFGDIAEELESEERYLRVQVYPGMKER
;
A
#
# COMPACT_ATOMS: atom_id res chain seq x y z
N MET A 1 -27.84 -17.88 16.92
CA MET A 1 -28.26 -16.46 16.80
C MET A 1 -27.12 -15.69 16.13
N ASN A 2 -27.25 -15.40 14.83
CA ASN A 2 -26.18 -14.89 13.97
C ASN A 2 -25.91 -13.40 14.25
N ARG A 3 -24.75 -13.06 14.83
CA ARG A 3 -24.30 -11.66 14.97
C ARG A 3 -23.73 -11.17 13.63
N ARG A 4 -24.44 -10.27 12.96
CA ARG A 4 -23.92 -9.53 11.80
C ARG A 4 -22.89 -8.51 12.30
N SER A 5 -21.62 -8.70 11.93
CA SER A 5 -20.56 -7.68 12.06
C SER A 5 -20.82 -6.55 11.05
N ALA A 6 -20.65 -5.30 11.49
CA ALA A 6 -20.77 -4.08 10.66
C ALA A 6 -19.71 -4.00 9.54
N PHE A 7 -18.69 -4.85 9.60
CA PHE A 7 -17.76 -5.12 8.51
C PHE A 7 -18.01 -6.56 8.06
N GLY A 8 -18.54 -6.74 6.85
CA GLY A 8 -18.93 -8.05 6.32
C GLY A 8 -17.85 -9.12 6.56
N LYS A 9 -18.29 -10.37 6.84
CA LYS A 9 -17.49 -11.57 7.16
C LYS A 9 -15.98 -11.45 6.87
N ILE A 10 -15.23 -10.84 7.77
CA ILE A 10 -13.79 -11.10 7.87
C ILE A 10 -13.71 -12.33 8.77
N SER A 11 -13.70 -13.51 8.16
CA SER A 11 -13.23 -14.70 8.87
C SER A 11 -11.77 -14.44 9.19
N LEU A 12 -11.43 -14.28 10.47
CA LEU A 12 -10.04 -14.24 10.94
C LEU A 12 -9.42 -15.64 10.96
N GLU A 13 -10.22 -16.67 10.71
CA GLU A 13 -9.78 -18.06 10.59
C GLU A 13 -9.63 -18.41 9.11
N GLY A 14 -8.37 -18.63 8.70
CA GLY A 14 -7.96 -19.02 7.36
C GLY A 14 -7.10 -17.97 6.63
N PRO A 15 -6.16 -18.38 5.75
CA PRO A 15 -5.35 -17.46 4.97
C PRO A 15 -6.25 -16.58 4.10
N ARG A 16 -6.00 -15.27 4.10
CA ARG A 16 -6.77 -14.32 3.29
C ARG A 16 -6.71 -14.74 1.82
N PRO A 17 -7.84 -14.74 1.09
CA PRO A 17 -7.85 -15.15 -0.30
C PRO A 17 -6.89 -14.30 -1.14
N LEU A 18 -6.41 -14.91 -2.23
CA LEU A 18 -5.57 -14.22 -3.20
C LEU A 18 -6.33 -13.04 -3.83
N ARG A 19 -5.68 -11.89 -3.85
CA ARG A 19 -6.17 -10.66 -4.47
C ARG A 19 -6.21 -10.84 -5.98
N GLY A 20 -7.06 -10.06 -6.65
CA GLY A 20 -7.25 -10.19 -8.09
C GLY A 20 -5.98 -9.99 -8.92
N PHE A 21 -5.04 -9.15 -8.46
CA PHE A 21 -3.75 -8.98 -9.15
C PHE A 21 -2.80 -10.15 -8.95
N GLU A 22 -2.85 -10.83 -7.80
CA GLU A 22 -1.99 -11.99 -7.53
C GLU A 22 -2.37 -13.12 -8.49
N ARG A 23 -3.67 -13.42 -8.58
CA ARG A 23 -4.18 -14.40 -9.54
C ARG A 23 -3.89 -14.01 -10.99
N TYR A 24 -4.02 -12.73 -11.34
CA TYR A 24 -3.73 -12.25 -12.69
C TYR A 24 -2.28 -12.52 -13.11
N PHE A 25 -1.33 -12.42 -12.19
CA PHE A 25 0.08 -12.69 -12.45
C PHE A 25 0.51 -14.13 -12.09
N GLY A 26 -0.43 -15.05 -11.93
CA GLY A 26 -0.14 -16.44 -11.60
C GLY A 26 0.62 -16.60 -10.27
N ILE A 27 0.33 -15.76 -9.29
CA ILE A 27 0.86 -15.89 -7.93
C ILE A 27 -0.08 -16.75 -7.11
N GLU A 28 0.44 -17.84 -6.56
CA GLU A 28 -0.36 -18.87 -5.89
C GLU A 28 -0.27 -18.81 -4.36
N ALA A 29 0.81 -18.26 -3.80
CA ALA A 29 1.04 -18.21 -2.36
C ALA A 29 1.72 -16.90 -1.92
N ARG A 30 1.42 -16.44 -0.69
CA ARG A 30 2.13 -15.32 -0.04
C ARG A 30 3.17 -15.76 0.98
N GLU A 31 3.10 -17.03 1.41
CA GLU A 31 3.91 -17.62 2.47
C GLU A 31 4.45 -18.98 2.00
N GLY A 32 5.51 -19.46 2.65
CA GLY A 32 6.20 -20.70 2.29
C GLY A 32 7.29 -20.53 1.21
N SER A 33 7.84 -21.65 0.74
CA SER A 33 8.95 -21.67 -0.22
C SER A 33 8.59 -21.11 -1.61
N GLU A 34 7.32 -21.22 -2.00
CA GLU A 34 6.78 -20.70 -3.26
C GLU A 34 6.11 -19.32 -3.10
N ALA A 35 6.31 -18.65 -1.97
CA ALA A 35 5.77 -17.33 -1.70
C ALA A 35 6.17 -16.32 -2.78
N TRP A 36 5.19 -15.57 -3.28
CA TRP A 36 5.39 -14.49 -4.25
C TRP A 36 6.11 -14.94 -5.53
N ARG A 37 5.92 -16.18 -5.95
CA ARG A 37 6.35 -16.65 -7.27
C ARG A 37 5.29 -16.37 -8.31
N SER A 38 5.70 -15.88 -9.47
CA SER A 38 4.83 -15.56 -10.59
C SER A 38 5.12 -16.49 -11.77
N SER A 39 4.07 -16.87 -12.50
CA SER A 39 4.19 -17.60 -13.77
C SER A 39 4.81 -16.77 -14.90
N PHE A 40 4.86 -15.44 -14.76
CA PHE A 40 5.45 -14.53 -15.74
C PHE A 40 6.88 -14.17 -15.35
N ALA A 41 7.82 -14.41 -16.25
CA ALA A 41 9.24 -14.17 -15.97
C ALA A 41 9.51 -12.68 -15.70
N SER A 42 8.84 -11.78 -16.42
CA SER A 42 8.99 -10.33 -16.25
C SER A 42 8.48 -9.82 -14.90
N VAL A 43 7.42 -10.43 -14.38
CA VAL A 43 6.86 -10.11 -13.07
C VAL A 43 7.72 -10.68 -11.97
N GLN A 44 8.28 -11.89 -12.16
CA GLN A 44 9.21 -12.47 -11.19
C GLN A 44 10.44 -11.57 -10.99
N ARG A 45 11.03 -11.04 -12.07
CA ARG A 45 12.16 -10.09 -11.97
C ARG A 45 11.80 -8.84 -11.17
N LEU A 46 10.57 -8.33 -11.32
CA LEU A 46 10.07 -7.20 -10.53
C LEU A 46 9.91 -7.58 -9.05
N LEU A 47 9.35 -8.75 -8.75
CA LEU A 47 9.17 -9.23 -7.38
C LEU A 47 10.52 -9.43 -6.67
N ASP A 48 11.50 -10.01 -7.38
CA ASP A 48 12.87 -10.18 -6.89
C ASP A 48 13.57 -8.84 -6.65
N HIS A 49 13.29 -7.82 -7.47
CA HIS A 49 13.77 -6.47 -7.23
C HIS A 49 13.14 -5.86 -5.98
N LEU A 50 11.81 -5.96 -5.83
CA LEU A 50 11.09 -5.37 -4.71
C LEU A 50 11.38 -6.06 -3.37
N SER A 51 11.66 -7.37 -3.38
CA SER A 51 12.11 -8.10 -2.20
C SER A 51 13.45 -7.58 -1.70
N ARG A 52 14.42 -7.37 -2.60
CA ARG A 52 15.74 -6.80 -2.29
C ARG A 52 15.68 -5.32 -1.88
N TYR A 53 14.78 -4.54 -2.49
CA TYR A 53 14.72 -3.10 -2.28
C TYR A 53 13.96 -2.69 -1.01
N SER A 54 12.80 -3.30 -0.74
CA SER A 54 11.93 -2.87 0.36
C SER A 54 11.42 -3.99 1.27
N GLY A 55 11.31 -5.22 0.76
CA GLY A 55 10.65 -6.34 1.45
C GLY A 55 9.14 -6.19 1.68
N SER A 56 8.57 -4.99 1.47
CA SER A 56 7.19 -4.64 1.85
C SER A 56 6.15 -5.20 0.89
N GLU A 57 5.17 -5.94 1.43
CA GLU A 57 4.00 -6.40 0.68
C GLU A 57 3.17 -5.26 0.09
N GLY A 58 3.03 -4.15 0.83
CA GLY A 58 2.31 -2.96 0.34
C GLY A 58 2.97 -2.33 -0.88
N SER A 59 4.30 -2.44 -0.99
CA SER A 59 5.04 -2.05 -2.20
C SER A 59 4.75 -3.02 -3.34
N ARG A 60 4.85 -4.34 -3.11
CA ARG A 60 4.48 -5.37 -4.12
C ARG A 60 3.08 -5.14 -4.67
N GLU A 61 2.10 -4.99 -3.78
CA GLU A 61 0.71 -4.70 -4.13
C GLU A 61 0.58 -3.45 -5.01
N SER A 62 1.24 -2.36 -4.60
CA SER A 62 1.16 -1.08 -5.30
C SER A 62 1.74 -1.13 -6.72
N TYR A 63 2.81 -1.89 -6.91
CA TYR A 63 3.43 -2.09 -8.22
C TYR A 63 2.59 -3.02 -9.09
N LEU A 64 2.21 -4.19 -8.57
CA LEU A 64 1.44 -5.19 -9.32
C LEU A 64 0.06 -4.66 -9.72
N ASN A 65 -0.67 -3.99 -8.83
CA ASN A 65 -1.97 -3.42 -9.20
C ASN A 65 -1.86 -2.38 -10.33
N MET A 66 -0.80 -1.57 -10.30
CA MET A 66 -0.54 -0.59 -11.36
C MET A 66 -0.21 -1.32 -12.67
N LEU A 67 0.71 -2.29 -12.63
CA LEU A 67 1.11 -3.08 -13.80
C LEU A 67 -0.09 -3.80 -14.41
N ARG A 68 -0.96 -4.39 -13.59
CA ARG A 68 -2.18 -5.07 -14.06
C ARG A 68 -3.07 -4.13 -14.85
N ARG A 69 -3.31 -2.91 -14.33
CA ARG A 69 -4.12 -1.90 -15.03
C ARG A 69 -3.47 -1.50 -16.36
N PHE A 70 -2.14 -1.37 -16.38
CA PHE A 70 -1.40 -1.07 -17.59
C PHE A 70 -1.51 -2.20 -18.64
N CYS A 71 -1.36 -3.46 -18.24
CA CYS A 71 -1.60 -4.63 -19.10
C CYS A 71 -3.04 -4.64 -19.65
N GLN A 72 -4.04 -4.39 -18.80
CA GLN A 72 -5.45 -4.36 -19.20
C GLN A 72 -5.75 -3.28 -20.25
N ILE A 73 -5.12 -2.11 -20.15
CA ILE A 73 -5.36 -0.98 -21.06
C ILE A 73 -4.61 -1.16 -22.38
N THR A 74 -3.38 -1.66 -22.31
CA THR A 74 -2.55 -1.87 -23.51
C THR A 74 -2.90 -3.15 -24.26
N GLY A 75 -3.59 -4.09 -23.61
CA GLY A 75 -3.94 -5.40 -24.18
C GLY A 75 -2.80 -6.42 -24.14
N TYR A 76 -1.60 -6.02 -23.73
CA TYR A 76 -0.45 -6.90 -23.60
C TYR A 76 -0.37 -7.53 -22.20
N ASP A 77 -0.02 -8.81 -22.15
CA ASP A 77 0.45 -9.44 -20.91
C ASP A 77 1.85 -8.89 -20.52
N PRO A 78 2.32 -9.11 -19.28
CA PRO A 78 3.56 -8.48 -18.83
C PRO A 78 4.80 -9.00 -19.55
N ASP A 79 4.84 -10.25 -20.01
CA ASP A 79 5.99 -10.77 -20.78
C ASP A 79 5.97 -10.19 -22.20
N GLY A 80 4.80 -10.10 -22.83
CA GLY A 80 4.58 -9.45 -24.12
C GLY A 80 5.01 -7.99 -24.12
N LEU A 81 4.75 -7.24 -23.02
CA LEU A 81 5.25 -5.87 -22.86
C LEU A 81 6.78 -5.79 -22.95
N THR A 82 7.50 -6.79 -22.45
CA THR A 82 8.98 -6.80 -22.48
C THR A 82 9.56 -7.14 -23.86
N GLN A 83 8.75 -7.66 -24.78
CA GLN A 83 9.18 -7.97 -26.15
C GLN A 83 9.01 -6.78 -27.11
N LEU A 84 8.34 -5.71 -26.67
CA LEU A 84 8.12 -4.52 -27.49
C LEU A 84 9.41 -3.74 -27.69
N HIS A 85 9.49 -3.03 -28.82
CA HIS A 85 10.59 -2.10 -29.04
C HIS A 85 10.57 -0.96 -28.02
N LYS A 86 11.75 -0.50 -27.62
CA LYS A 86 11.91 0.60 -26.63
C LYS A 86 11.02 1.81 -26.93
N ASN A 87 10.97 2.27 -28.18
CA ASN A 87 10.19 3.44 -28.58
C ASN A 87 8.68 3.22 -28.37
N GLU A 88 8.20 1.98 -28.58
CA GLU A 88 6.82 1.62 -28.37
C GLU A 88 6.47 1.57 -26.88
N VAL A 89 7.35 1.01 -26.06
CA VAL A 89 7.22 1.05 -24.59
C VAL A 89 7.15 2.48 -24.08
N GLU A 90 8.06 3.36 -24.54
CA GLU A 90 8.06 4.77 -24.15
C GLU A 90 6.74 5.46 -24.51
N ARG A 91 6.25 5.23 -25.74
CA ARG A 91 4.96 5.74 -26.21
C ARG A 91 3.81 5.25 -25.34
N LEU A 92 3.70 3.94 -25.10
CA LEU A 92 2.60 3.36 -24.31
C LEU A 92 2.57 3.90 -22.87
N ILE A 93 3.74 4.03 -22.23
CA ILE A 93 3.82 4.58 -20.87
C ILE A 93 3.40 6.05 -20.88
N GLN A 94 3.86 6.83 -21.85
CA GLN A 94 3.55 8.25 -21.95
C GLN A 94 2.06 8.46 -22.23
N ASP A 95 1.48 7.74 -23.19
CA ASP A 95 0.06 7.81 -23.54
C ASP A 95 -0.82 7.48 -22.33
N TYR A 96 -0.46 6.44 -21.56
CA TYR A 96 -1.18 6.07 -20.34
C TYR A 96 -1.08 7.15 -19.25
N ALA A 97 0.12 7.73 -19.06
CA ALA A 97 0.32 8.81 -18.11
C ALA A 97 -0.49 10.07 -18.49
N ASP A 98 -0.53 10.39 -19.77
CA ASP A 98 -1.22 11.55 -20.34
C ASP A 98 -2.74 11.38 -20.31
N GLU A 99 -3.25 10.18 -20.54
CA GLU A 99 -4.65 9.82 -20.31
C GLU A 99 -5.03 10.06 -18.84
N LYS A 100 -4.26 9.54 -17.89
CA LYS A 100 -4.57 9.75 -16.45
C LYS A 100 -4.46 11.22 -16.04
N ALA A 101 -3.55 11.97 -16.65
CA ALA A 101 -3.46 13.41 -16.45
C ALA A 101 -4.71 14.15 -16.98
N ARG A 102 -5.27 13.73 -18.13
CA ARG A 102 -6.52 14.26 -18.68
C ARG A 102 -7.74 13.90 -17.82
N ASP A 103 -7.74 12.72 -17.21
CA ASP A 103 -8.76 12.26 -16.25
C ASP A 103 -8.69 12.96 -14.88
N GLN A 104 -8.02 14.12 -14.79
CA GLN A 104 -7.85 14.92 -13.57
C GLN A 104 -7.12 14.19 -12.42
N ALA A 105 -6.36 13.13 -12.71
CA ALA A 105 -5.54 12.51 -11.67
C ALA A 105 -4.45 13.47 -11.19
N SER A 106 -4.08 13.37 -9.90
CA SER A 106 -3.05 14.25 -9.34
C SER A 106 -1.69 14.04 -10.02
N ARG A 107 -0.93 15.12 -10.24
CA ARG A 107 0.44 15.04 -10.81
C ARG A 107 1.34 14.06 -10.05
N ALA A 108 1.20 14.01 -8.72
CA ALA A 108 1.91 13.05 -7.88
C ALA A 108 1.58 11.59 -8.23
N TYR A 109 0.31 11.30 -8.49
CA TYR A 109 -0.13 9.97 -8.89
C TYR A 109 0.38 9.59 -10.28
N VAL A 110 0.29 10.52 -11.26
CA VAL A 110 0.81 10.29 -12.62
C VAL A 110 2.32 10.03 -12.60
N ASN A 111 3.09 10.84 -11.86
CA ASN A 111 4.53 10.61 -11.70
C ASN A 111 4.83 9.28 -10.98
N THR A 112 3.95 8.83 -10.09
CA THR A 112 4.07 7.53 -9.44
C THR A 112 3.84 6.38 -10.42
N ILE A 113 2.89 6.51 -11.36
CA ILE A 113 2.71 5.56 -12.46
C ILE A 113 3.99 5.45 -13.28
N ILE A 114 4.50 6.57 -13.78
CA ILE A 114 5.73 6.63 -14.59
C ILE A 114 6.89 5.97 -13.85
N LYS A 115 7.10 6.31 -12.56
CA LYS A 115 8.17 5.73 -11.75
C LYS A 115 8.06 4.20 -11.61
N ARG A 116 6.85 3.69 -11.36
CA ARG A 116 6.62 2.26 -11.18
C ARG A 116 6.80 1.49 -12.50
N LEU A 117 6.26 2.00 -13.61
CA LEU A 117 6.44 1.40 -14.94
C LEU A 117 7.91 1.43 -15.37
N ARG A 118 8.58 2.58 -15.20
CA ARG A 118 10.03 2.69 -15.45
C ARG A 118 10.82 1.63 -14.68
N THR A 119 10.45 1.37 -13.42
CA THR A 119 11.11 0.34 -12.62
C THR A 119 10.85 -1.06 -13.18
N PHE A 120 9.60 -1.39 -13.56
CA PHE A 120 9.25 -2.67 -14.17
C PHE A 120 10.03 -2.93 -15.47
N PHE A 121 10.09 -1.95 -16.37
CA PHE A 121 10.81 -2.10 -17.63
C PHE A 121 12.33 -2.15 -17.42
N ARG A 122 12.87 -1.35 -16.48
CA ARG A 122 14.30 -1.39 -16.13
C ARG A 122 14.76 -2.76 -15.66
N VAL A 123 14.01 -3.40 -14.75
CA VAL A 123 14.38 -4.75 -14.27
C VAL A 123 14.21 -5.84 -15.34
N ASN A 124 13.60 -5.49 -16.47
CA ASN A 124 13.41 -6.34 -17.64
C ASN A 124 14.29 -5.93 -18.83
N GLY A 125 15.38 -5.18 -18.59
CA GLY A 125 16.41 -4.90 -19.60
C GLY A 125 16.22 -3.63 -20.41
N PHE A 126 15.21 -2.81 -20.11
CA PHE A 126 15.05 -1.50 -20.76
C PHE A 126 15.82 -0.42 -20.00
N GLU A 127 17.00 -0.10 -20.49
CA GLU A 127 17.81 0.99 -19.98
C GLU A 127 17.42 2.33 -20.62
N ASP A 128 17.50 3.40 -19.83
CA ASP A 128 17.33 4.79 -20.28
C ASP A 128 16.02 5.11 -21.02
N LEU A 129 14.87 4.68 -20.48
CA LEU A 129 13.57 5.08 -21.00
C LEU A 129 13.37 6.60 -20.93
N LYS A 130 13.17 7.23 -22.08
CA LYS A 130 12.96 8.68 -22.26
C LYS A 130 11.50 9.05 -21.97
N LEU A 131 11.13 9.09 -20.68
CA LEU A 131 9.77 9.41 -20.23
C LEU A 131 9.71 10.82 -19.63
N GLN A 132 8.71 11.60 -20.02
CA GLN A 132 8.49 12.94 -19.50
C GLN A 132 7.66 12.88 -18.21
N VAL A 133 8.19 13.48 -17.13
CA VAL A 133 7.48 13.59 -15.86
C VAL A 133 6.74 14.93 -15.79
N TYR A 134 5.63 14.94 -15.06
CA TYR A 134 4.86 16.16 -14.86
C TYR A 134 5.48 17.01 -13.78
N TYR A 135 5.56 18.32 -14.01
CA TYR A 135 5.94 19.26 -12.96
C TYR A 135 5.01 19.11 -11.77
N GLN A 136 5.60 18.80 -10.62
CA GLN A 136 4.93 18.74 -9.34
C GLN A 136 5.51 19.85 -8.47
N PRO A 137 4.73 20.88 -8.12
CA PRO A 137 5.22 21.91 -7.22
C PRO A 137 5.58 21.29 -5.86
N THR A 138 6.55 21.92 -5.19
CA THR A 138 6.94 21.58 -3.80
C THR A 138 5.69 21.47 -2.94
N ARG A 139 5.64 20.45 -2.06
CA ARG A 139 4.48 20.09 -1.21
C ARG A 139 3.78 21.36 -0.70
N TYR A 140 2.66 21.71 -1.31
CA TYR A 140 1.78 22.76 -0.85
C TYR A 140 0.48 22.14 -0.37
N ARG A 141 -0.09 22.70 0.70
CA ARG A 141 -1.31 22.16 1.30
C ARG A 141 -2.47 22.48 0.35
N LYS A 142 -2.98 21.45 -0.34
CA LYS A 142 -4.11 21.62 -1.28
C LYS A 142 -5.42 21.98 -0.59
N ARG A 143 -5.57 21.62 0.69
CA ARG A 143 -6.77 21.87 1.49
C ARG A 143 -6.36 22.37 2.86
N SER A 144 -7.12 23.34 3.37
CA SER A 144 -7.15 23.61 4.80
C SER A 144 -7.64 22.34 5.48
N GLU A 145 -6.84 21.78 6.38
CA GLU A 145 -7.27 20.64 7.20
C GLU A 145 -7.71 21.18 8.55
N TYR A 146 -8.93 20.85 8.95
CA TYR A 146 -9.40 21.11 10.29
C TYR A 146 -8.73 20.12 11.24
N ILE A 147 -8.02 20.63 12.25
CA ILE A 147 -7.45 19.81 13.32
C ILE A 147 -8.45 19.87 14.48
N PRO A 148 -9.06 18.73 14.88
CA PRO A 148 -10.00 18.71 15.99
C PRO A 148 -9.37 19.26 17.27
N THR A 149 -10.15 20.08 17.98
CA THR A 149 -9.82 20.55 19.32
C THR A 149 -9.87 19.41 20.33
N LYS A 150 -9.23 19.61 21.49
CA LYS A 150 -9.29 18.65 22.60
C LYS A 150 -10.74 18.30 22.99
N GLY A 151 -11.62 19.30 23.03
CA GLY A 151 -13.04 19.11 23.38
C GLY A 151 -13.77 18.23 22.36
N GLU A 152 -13.54 18.44 21.06
CA GLU A 152 -14.13 17.63 20.00
C GLU A 152 -13.60 16.20 20.00
N VAL A 153 -12.30 15.99 20.26
CA VAL A 153 -11.75 14.63 20.37
C VAL A 153 -12.40 13.88 21.53
N HIS A 154 -12.59 14.52 22.68
CA HIS A 154 -13.32 13.90 23.79
C HIS A 154 -14.79 13.63 23.44
N ALA A 155 -15.45 14.53 22.72
CA ALA A 155 -16.81 14.31 22.24
C ALA A 155 -16.89 13.11 21.27
N MET A 156 -15.95 13.00 20.33
CA MET A 156 -15.82 11.85 19.44
C MET A 156 -15.61 10.54 20.21
N ALA A 157 -14.72 10.56 21.21
CA ALA A 157 -14.43 9.40 22.05
C ALA A 157 -15.65 8.98 22.89
N ASN A 158 -16.45 9.94 23.37
CA ASN A 158 -17.67 9.67 24.13
C ASN A 158 -18.84 9.20 23.23
N ALA A 159 -18.85 9.60 21.96
CA ALA A 159 -19.83 9.15 20.97
C ALA A 159 -19.52 7.76 20.39
N ALA A 160 -18.33 7.20 20.65
CA ALA A 160 -17.97 5.88 20.18
C ALA A 160 -18.85 4.78 20.82
N SER A 161 -19.26 3.81 20.01
CA SER A 161 -20.19 2.75 20.41
C SER A 161 -19.57 1.63 21.26
N SER A 162 -18.24 1.64 21.43
CA SER A 162 -17.53 0.63 22.22
C SER A 162 -16.32 1.21 22.94
N THR A 163 -15.95 0.61 24.08
CA THR A 163 -14.73 0.94 24.83
C THR A 163 -13.48 0.81 23.97
N ARG A 164 -13.46 -0.18 23.06
CA ARG A 164 -12.38 -0.37 22.11
C ARG A 164 -12.22 0.83 21.18
N ASP A 165 -13.30 1.27 20.54
CA ASP A 165 -13.23 2.38 19.57
C ASP A 165 -12.92 3.71 20.29
N ARG A 166 -13.43 3.89 21.51
CA ARG A 166 -13.06 4.99 22.39
C ARG A 166 -11.55 5.00 22.69
N ALA A 167 -10.97 3.87 23.07
CA ALA A 167 -9.54 3.74 23.32
C ALA A 167 -8.73 4.06 22.05
N ILE A 168 -9.14 3.57 20.88
CA ILE A 168 -8.50 3.87 19.60
C ILE A 168 -8.45 5.39 19.34
N ILE A 169 -9.57 6.10 19.49
CA ILE A 169 -9.65 7.55 19.25
C ILE A 169 -8.69 8.30 20.19
N VAL A 170 -8.74 7.99 21.48
CA VAL A 170 -7.90 8.66 22.48
C VAL A 170 -6.42 8.37 22.23
N SER A 171 -6.04 7.12 21.97
CA SER A 171 -4.65 6.73 21.70
C SER A 171 -4.08 7.38 20.43
N LEU A 172 -4.86 7.48 19.35
CA LEU A 172 -4.43 8.16 18.13
C LEU A 172 -4.12 9.64 18.38
N TRP A 173 -4.97 10.30 19.18
CA TRP A 173 -4.78 11.71 19.50
C TRP A 173 -3.65 11.96 20.50
N SER A 174 -3.55 11.15 21.57
CA SER A 174 -2.57 11.37 22.64
C SER A 174 -1.15 10.97 22.25
N CYS A 175 -0.99 9.90 21.47
CA CYS A 175 0.31 9.35 21.12
C CYS A 175 0.77 9.76 19.72
N GLY A 176 -0.12 10.30 18.88
CA GLY A 176 0.20 10.68 17.50
C GLY A 176 0.62 9.51 16.61
N LEU A 177 0.23 8.29 16.98
CA LEU A 177 0.61 7.08 16.25
C LEU A 177 -0.07 7.04 14.88
N ARG A 178 0.66 6.51 13.88
CA ARG A 178 0.04 6.16 12.60
C ARG A 178 -0.95 5.02 12.82
N VAL A 179 -2.08 5.04 12.11
CA VAL A 179 -3.10 3.98 12.18
C VAL A 179 -2.50 2.58 12.05
N SER A 180 -1.62 2.36 11.07
CA SER A 180 -0.97 1.05 10.89
C SER A 180 -0.01 0.67 12.01
N THR A 181 0.49 1.63 12.79
CA THR A 181 1.30 1.32 13.99
C THR A 181 0.39 0.97 15.15
N LEU A 182 -0.70 1.72 15.38
CA LEU A 182 -1.68 1.39 16.41
C LEU A 182 -2.28 -0.01 16.21
N CYS A 183 -2.64 -0.36 14.98
CA CYS A 183 -3.19 -1.68 14.65
C CYS A 183 -2.22 -2.85 14.85
N SER A 184 -0.92 -2.58 15.03
CA SER A 184 0.11 -3.59 15.24
C SER A 184 0.53 -3.74 16.70
N ILE A 185 -0.05 -2.94 17.61
CA ILE A 185 0.20 -3.07 19.05
C ILE A 185 -0.56 -4.29 19.58
N ASN A 186 0.17 -5.16 20.28
CA ASN A 186 -0.38 -6.25 21.06
C ASN A 186 -0.31 -5.94 22.55
N PHE A 187 -1.07 -6.70 23.35
CA PHE A 187 -1.06 -6.55 24.80
C PHE A 187 0.35 -6.64 25.40
N GLY A 188 1.17 -7.58 24.92
CA GLY A 188 2.56 -7.74 25.38
C GLY A 188 3.47 -6.54 25.13
N ASP A 189 3.13 -5.64 24.19
CA ASP A 189 3.93 -4.43 23.94
C ASP A 189 3.65 -3.32 24.99
N ILE A 190 2.60 -3.48 25.80
CA ILE A 190 2.15 -2.48 26.79
C ILE A 190 1.88 -3.09 28.18
N ALA A 191 2.01 -4.40 28.36
CA ALA A 191 1.64 -5.10 29.60
C ALA A 191 2.44 -4.57 30.80
N GLU A 192 3.77 -4.51 30.68
CA GLU A 192 4.65 -3.99 31.74
C GLU A 192 4.31 -2.53 32.11
N GLU A 193 3.96 -1.72 31.11
CA GLU A 193 3.63 -0.31 31.28
C GLU A 193 2.20 -0.09 31.84
N LEU A 194 1.33 -1.11 31.77
CA LEU A 194 0.01 -1.10 32.40
C LEU A 194 0.07 -1.58 33.86
N GLU A 195 1.04 -2.44 34.16
CA GLU A 195 1.31 -2.94 35.52
C GLU A 195 2.14 -1.93 36.33
N SER A 196 2.93 -1.10 35.65
CA SER A 196 3.53 0.06 36.30
C SER A 196 2.40 1.06 36.63
N GLU A 197 2.30 1.49 37.89
CA GLU A 197 1.34 2.53 38.32
C GLU A 197 1.74 3.93 37.82
N GLU A 198 2.41 4.00 36.68
CA GLU A 198 2.95 5.20 36.10
C GLU A 198 1.86 6.02 35.42
N ARG A 199 2.02 7.35 35.47
CA ARG A 199 1.05 8.29 34.90
C ARG A 199 0.97 8.23 33.38
N TYR A 200 2.00 7.71 32.71
CA TYR A 200 2.14 7.72 31.26
C TYR A 200 2.53 6.33 30.76
N LEU A 201 1.88 5.91 29.67
CA LEU A 201 2.14 4.63 29.04
C LEU A 201 3.07 4.85 27.84
N ARG A 202 4.25 4.22 27.85
CA ARG A 202 5.17 4.26 26.70
C ARG A 202 4.84 3.14 25.71
N VAL A 203 4.46 3.52 24.49
CA VAL A 203 4.31 2.58 23.38
C VAL A 203 5.60 2.50 22.59
N GLN A 204 6.33 1.38 22.66
CA GLN A 204 7.55 1.19 21.89
C GLN A 204 7.23 0.85 20.43
N VAL A 205 7.82 1.58 19.49
CA VAL A 205 7.66 1.36 18.04
C VAL A 205 8.98 0.83 17.48
N TYR A 206 8.95 -0.33 16.84
CA TYR A 206 10.12 -0.98 16.25
C TYR A 206 9.81 -1.56 14.86
N PRO A 207 10.82 -1.75 13.99
CA PRO A 207 10.63 -2.10 12.57
C PRO A 207 9.81 -3.38 12.31
N GLY A 208 9.94 -4.41 13.14
CA GLY A 208 9.24 -5.70 12.99
C GLY A 208 7.85 -5.77 13.62
N MET A 209 7.35 -4.70 14.25
CA MET A 209 6.07 -4.73 14.96
C MET A 209 4.88 -5.08 14.04
N LYS A 210 5.00 -4.78 12.74
CA LYS A 210 3.94 -4.95 11.73
C LYS A 210 3.94 -6.31 11.02
N GLU A 211 4.84 -7.21 11.41
CA GLU A 211 5.03 -8.52 10.77
C GLU A 211 4.20 -9.63 11.43
N ARG A 212 3.45 -9.29 12.49
CA ARG A 212 2.66 -10.19 13.33
C ARG A 212 1.23 -10.39 12.82
#